data_AF-A0AAD7D651-F1
#
_entry.id   AF-A0AAD7D651-F1
#
_cell.length_a   1.000
_cell.length_b   1.000
_cell.length_c   1.000
_cell.angle_alpha   90.00
_cell.angle_beta   90.00
_cell.angle_gamma   90.00
#
_symmetry.space_group_name_H-M   'P 1'
#
loop_
_entity.id
_entity.type
_entity.pdbx_description
1 polymer ?
#
loop_
_entity_poly.entity_id
_entity_poly.type
_entity_poly.pdbx_seq_one_letter_code
_entity_poly.pdbx_strand_id
1 'polypeptide(L)' 'WGVPALHVQGYQESCSYLFGTAYMECIGHFHGETAEHYWPEANQLGPHVWQMNLGHHQDTMINHYSVWNHKK' A
#
# COMPACT_ATOMS: atom_id res chain seq x y z
N TRP A 1 -10.19 13.45 -4.05
CA TRP A 1 -10.46 12.15 -4.69
C TRP A 1 -9.41 11.96 -5.76
N GLY A 2 -8.40 11.12 -5.50
CA GLY A 2 -7.34 10.79 -6.47
C GLY A 2 -7.47 9.35 -6.93
N VAL A 3 -7.24 9.11 -8.21
CA VAL A 3 -7.31 7.77 -8.83
C VAL A 3 -5.89 7.22 -8.93
N PRO A 4 -5.63 5.98 -8.46
CA PRO A 4 -4.31 5.37 -8.55
C PRO A 4 -3.76 5.34 -9.98
N ALA A 5 -2.44 5.46 -10.12
CA ALA A 5 -1.77 5.60 -11.42
C ALA A 5 -2.09 4.46 -12.41
N LEU A 6 -2.19 3.22 -11.93
CA LEU A 6 -2.58 2.07 -12.77
C LEU A 6 -4.05 2.09 -13.19
N HIS A 7 -4.92 2.77 -12.44
CA HIS A 7 -6.34 2.89 -12.78
C HIS A 7 -6.62 4.07 -13.71
N VAL A 8 -5.75 5.09 -13.73
CA VAL A 8 -5.86 6.21 -14.69
C VAL A 8 -5.21 5.86 -16.04
N GLN A 9 -4.29 4.89 -16.07
CA GLN A 9 -3.75 4.34 -17.31
C GLN A 9 -4.86 3.68 -18.14
N GLY A 10 -5.05 4.17 -19.37
CA GLY A 10 -6.09 3.68 -20.30
C GLY A 10 -7.27 4.65 -20.49
N TYR A 11 -7.34 5.72 -19.70
CA TYR A 11 -8.28 6.82 -19.93
C TYR A 11 -7.66 7.94 -20.77
N GLN A 12 -8.49 8.88 -21.24
CA GLN A 12 -8.02 10.07 -21.94
C GLN A 12 -6.96 10.81 -21.12
N GLU A 13 -6.00 11.44 -21.80
CA GLU A 13 -4.82 12.02 -21.16
C GLU A 13 -5.17 13.09 -20.11
N SER A 14 -6.23 13.88 -20.36
CA SER A 14 -6.73 14.89 -19.43
C SER A 14 -7.16 14.33 -18.07
N CYS A 15 -7.60 13.06 -18.00
CA CYS A 15 -7.93 12.42 -16.74
C CYS A 15 -6.69 12.20 -15.86
N SER A 16 -5.51 12.00 -16.47
CA SER A 16 -4.27 11.84 -15.72
C SER A 16 -3.89 13.13 -14.99
N TYR A 17 -4.10 14.30 -15.61
CA TYR A 17 -3.80 15.59 -14.98
C TYR A 17 -4.83 16.00 -13.94
N LEU A 18 -6.11 15.63 -14.12
CA LEU A 18 -7.19 16.00 -13.19
C LEU A 18 -7.30 15.06 -11.99
N PHE A 19 -7.03 13.77 -12.19
CA PHE A 19 -7.29 12.73 -11.19
C PHE A 19 -6.06 11.89 -10.82
N GLY A 20 -4.96 12.03 -11.57
CA GLY A 20 -3.73 11.32 -11.27
C GLY A 20 -3.11 11.82 -9.97
N THR A 21 -2.85 10.90 -9.06
CA THR A 21 -2.23 11.20 -7.74
C THR A 21 -0.87 11.87 -7.84
N ALA A 22 -0.18 11.79 -8.98
CA ALA A 22 1.07 12.49 -9.26
C ALA A 22 0.93 14.02 -9.41
N TYR A 23 -0.26 14.51 -9.78
CA TYR A 23 -0.53 15.93 -10.05
C TYR A 23 -1.38 16.58 -8.95
N MET A 24 -1.70 15.85 -7.88
CA MET A 24 -2.51 16.35 -6.76
C MET A 24 -1.61 16.82 -5.62
N GLU A 25 -1.87 18.02 -5.11
CA GLU A 25 -1.17 18.55 -3.94
C GLU A 25 -1.44 17.70 -2.69
N CYS A 26 -0.39 17.55 -1.87
CA CYS A 26 -0.43 16.84 -0.59
C CYS A 26 -0.83 15.35 -0.69
N ILE A 27 -0.71 14.72 -1.86
CA ILE A 27 -0.89 13.27 -2.03
C ILE A 27 0.47 12.62 -2.23
N GLY A 28 0.77 11.61 -1.40
CA GLY A 28 1.93 10.76 -1.60
C GLY A 28 1.79 9.98 -2.91
N HIS A 29 2.79 10.09 -3.79
CA HIS A 29 2.83 9.31 -5.02
C HIS A 29 3.04 7.82 -4.67
N PHE A 30 1.95 7.05 -4.66
CA PHE A 30 1.99 5.63 -4.41
C PHE A 30 2.13 4.88 -5.74
N HIS A 31 3.31 4.31 -5.99
CA HIS A 31 3.52 3.41 -7.13
C HIS A 31 2.81 2.08 -6.85
N GLY A 32 1.90 1.69 -7.74
CA GLY A 32 0.99 0.56 -7.52
C GLY A 32 1.73 -0.77 -7.27
N GLU A 33 2.86 -0.98 -7.94
CA GLU A 33 3.69 -2.18 -7.76
C GLU A 33 4.27 -2.23 -6.34
N THR A 34 4.53 -1.09 -5.69
CA THR A 34 5.08 -1.01 -4.32
C THR A 34 4.14 -1.61 -3.26
N ALA A 35 2.85 -1.82 -3.56
CA ALA A 35 1.99 -2.64 -2.72
C ALA A 35 2.49 -4.09 -2.63
N GLU A 36 2.95 -4.65 -3.75
CA GLU A 36 3.43 -6.04 -3.85
C GLU A 36 4.82 -6.23 -3.26
N HIS A 37 5.61 -5.16 -3.15
CA HIS A 37 6.93 -5.22 -2.51
C HIS A 37 6.89 -5.63 -1.04
N TYR A 38 5.75 -5.49 -0.34
CA TYR A 38 5.61 -5.95 1.05
C TYR A 38 5.41 -7.46 1.17
N TRP A 39 4.96 -8.11 0.09
CA TRP A 39 4.57 -9.50 0.12
C TRP A 39 5.68 -10.45 0.62
N PRO A 40 6.96 -10.31 0.21
CA PRO A 40 8.03 -11.14 0.77
C PRO A 40 8.23 -10.97 2.28
N GLU A 41 8.04 -9.77 2.84
CA GLU A 41 8.11 -9.51 4.28
C GLU A 41 6.89 -10.09 5.00
N ALA A 42 5.69 -9.97 4.43
CA ALA A 42 4.48 -10.57 4.97
C ALA A 42 4.58 -12.11 5.07
N ASN A 43 5.17 -12.74 4.05
CA ASN A 43 5.34 -14.18 4.00
C ASN A 43 6.29 -14.70 5.10
N GLN A 44 7.29 -13.91 5.50
CA GLN A 44 8.15 -14.24 6.63
C GLN A 44 7.41 -14.17 7.98
N LEU A 45 6.44 -13.27 8.08
CA LEU A 45 5.65 -13.08 9.30
C LEU A 45 4.60 -14.19 9.50
N GLY A 46 4.05 -14.74 8.41
CA GLY A 46 2.98 -15.75 8.42
C GLY A 46 3.17 -16.89 9.43
N PRO A 47 4.30 -17.63 9.42
CA PRO A 47 4.54 -18.73 10.36
C PRO A 47 4.51 -18.31 11.84
N HIS A 48 4.93 -17.08 12.14
CA HIS A 48 5.01 -16.56 13.51
C HIS A 48 3.63 -16.22 14.05
N VAL A 49 2.77 -15.61 13.21
CA VAL A 49 1.46 -15.14 13.63
C VAL A 49 0.43 -16.27 13.77
N TRP A 50 0.64 -17.41 13.09
CA TRP A 50 -0.22 -18.59 13.21
C TRP A 50 -0.25 -19.22 14.61
N GLN A 51 0.79 -18.99 15.41
CA GLN A 51 0.88 -19.52 16.78
C GLN A 51 0.38 -18.49 17.82
N MET A 52 0.00 -17.29 17.39
CA MET A 52 -0.45 -16.22 18.27
C MET A 52 -1.95 -16.36 18.58
N ASN A 53 -2.36 -15.86 19.75
CA ASN A 53 -3.78 -15.65 20.02
C ASN A 53 -4.35 -14.55 19.10
N LEU A 54 -5.68 -14.50 18.94
CA LEU A 54 -6.34 -13.61 17.97
C LEU A 54 -5.98 -12.12 18.14
N GLY A 55 -5.89 -11.64 19.39
CA GLY A 55 -5.54 -10.24 19.68
C GLY A 55 -4.10 -9.92 19.28
N HIS A 56 -3.14 -10.75 19.72
CA HIS A 56 -1.73 -10.59 19.37
C HIS A 56 -1.48 -10.76 17.87
N HIS A 57 -2.23 -11.64 17.20
CA HIS A 57 -2.17 -11.79 15.74
C HIS A 57 -2.53 -10.46 15.06
N GLN A 58 -3.65 -9.86 15.43
CA GLN A 58 -4.10 -8.60 14.84
C GLN A 58 -3.14 -7.44 15.12
N ASP A 59 -2.68 -7.29 16.37
CA ASP A 59 -1.76 -6.22 16.76
C ASP A 59 -0.40 -6.34 16.07
N THR A 60 0.14 -7.56 15.97
CA THR A 60 1.41 -7.83 15.30
C THR A 60 1.32 -7.50 13.82
N MET A 61 0.24 -7.90 13.16
CA MET A 61 0.00 -7.57 11.76
C MET A 61 -0.06 -6.04 11.59
N ILE A 62 -0.91 -5.34 12.35
CA ILE A 62 -1.07 -3.87 12.26
C ILE A 62 0.27 -3.14 12.47
N ASN A 63 1.04 -3.52 13.48
CA ASN A 63 2.34 -2.91 13.74
C ASN A 63 3.31 -3.15 12.59
N HIS A 64 3.37 -4.37 12.05
CA HIS A 64 4.28 -4.69 10.95
C HIS A 64 3.95 -3.91 9.67
N TYR A 65 2.67 -3.83 9.30
CA TYR A 65 2.21 -3.00 8.17
C TYR A 65 2.47 -1.51 8.41
N SER A 66 2.24 -1.02 9.63
CA SER A 66 2.45 0.40 9.97
C SER A 66 3.92 0.78 9.87
N VAL A 67 4.82 -0.04 10.43
CA VAL A 67 6.27 0.17 10.33
C VAL A 67 6.73 0.16 8.87
N TRP A 68 6.21 -0.76 8.06
CA TRP A 68 6.53 -0.80 6.63
C TRP A 68 6.06 0.46 5.91
N ASN A 69 4.83 0.91 6.15
CA ASN A 69 4.30 2.14 5.57
C ASN A 69 5.11 3.37 6.00
N HIS A 70 5.67 3.40 7.22
CA HIS A 70 6.54 4.48 7.69
C HIS A 70 7.95 4.47 7.09
N LYS A 71 8.44 3.30 6.65
CA LYS A 71 9.77 3.16 6.03
C LYS A 71 9.77 3.43 4.52
N LYS A 72 8.60 3.57 3.92
CA LYS A 72 8.43 3.93 2.50
C LYS A 72 8.60 5.42 2.26
#